data_AF-A0A3A5JE68-F1
#
_entry.id   AF-A0A3A5JE68-F1
#
_cell.length_a   1.000
_cell.length_b   1.000
_cell.length_c   1.000
_cell.angle_alpha   90.00
_cell.angle_beta   90.00
_cell.angle_gamma   90.00
#
_symmetry.space_group_name_H-M   'P 1'
#
loop_
_entity.id
_entity.type
_entity.pdbx_description
1 polymer ?
#
loop_
_entity_poly.entity_id
_entity_poly.type
_entity_poly.pdbx_seq_one_letter_code
_entity_poly.pdbx_strand_id
1 'polypeptide(L)'
;MTVSREVELSGHIIDSGMMQSCFVAIMDLGGSFEVEEFRVGRTEVEASYARLTVLADTEEDLRSIVHELHQNGANPSHPVDASLDP
;
A
#
# COMPACT_ATOMS: atom_id res chain seq x y z
N MET A 1 -0.86 -14.43 15.51
CA MET A 1 -1.22 -13.04 15.84
C MET A 1 -1.20 -12.32 14.52
N THR A 2 -2.32 -11.80 14.06
CA THR A 2 -2.38 -11.08 12.78
C THR A 2 -1.69 -9.73 12.96
N VAL A 3 -0.72 -9.43 12.11
CA VAL A 3 -0.01 -8.16 12.09
C VAL A 3 -0.60 -7.26 11.03
N SER A 4 -0.52 -5.95 11.21
CA SER A 4 -1.02 -4.99 10.24
C SER A 4 -0.08 -3.81 10.04
N ARG A 5 -0.16 -3.19 8.86
CA ARG A 5 0.54 -1.95 8.53
C ARG A 5 -0.32 -1.08 7.64
N GLU A 6 -0.35 0.21 7.96
CA GLU A 6 -0.96 1.23 7.13
C GLU A 6 -0.04 1.60 5.97
N VAL A 7 -0.62 1.69 4.77
CA VAL A 7 0.04 2.10 3.54
C VAL A 7 -0.81 3.13 2.81
N GLU A 8 -0.16 4.11 2.20
CA GLU A 8 -0.75 5.18 1.44
C GLU A 8 -0.36 5.05 -0.03
N LEU A 9 -1.36 5.11 -0.89
CA LEU A 9 -1.21 5.22 -2.33
C LEU A 9 -1.53 6.66 -2.70
N SER A 10 -0.64 7.31 -3.44
CA SER A 10 -0.85 8.66 -3.95
C SER A 10 -0.35 8.77 -5.38
N GLY A 11 -1.16 9.31 -6.29
CA GLY A 11 -0.80 9.50 -7.68
C GLY A 11 -1.96 9.20 -8.64
N HIS A 12 -1.65 8.76 -9.86
CA HIS A 12 -2.67 8.34 -10.83
C HIS A 12 -3.16 6.91 -10.53
N ILE A 13 -3.81 6.72 -9.38
CA ILE A 13 -4.23 5.39 -8.89
C ILE A 13 -5.19 4.69 -9.87
N ILE A 14 -6.12 5.45 -10.46
CA ILE A 14 -7.12 4.93 -11.41
C ILE A 14 -6.50 4.65 -12.79
N ASP A 15 -5.74 5.61 -13.32
CA ASP A 15 -5.25 5.59 -14.71
C ASP A 15 -4.18 4.50 -14.92
N SER A 16 -3.33 4.28 -13.91
CA SER A 16 -2.22 3.33 -14.00
C SER A 16 -2.58 1.88 -13.64
N GLY A 17 -3.80 1.63 -13.13
CA GLY A 17 -4.17 0.33 -12.57
C GLY A 17 -3.41 -0.04 -11.28
N MET A 18 -2.65 0.89 -10.70
CA MET A 18 -1.81 0.67 -9.51
C MET A 18 -2.60 0.06 -8.35
N MET A 19 -3.83 0.52 -8.09
CA MET A 19 -4.67 -0.04 -7.04
C MET A 19 -5.00 -1.51 -7.28
N GLN A 20 -5.33 -1.89 -8.51
CA GLN A 20 -5.62 -3.29 -8.83
C GLN A 20 -4.37 -4.16 -8.63
N SER A 21 -3.21 -3.72 -9.12
CA SER A 21 -1.95 -4.44 -8.94
C SER A 21 -1.61 -4.62 -7.46
N CYS A 22 -1.82 -3.58 -6.64
CA CYS A 22 -1.60 -3.64 -5.20
C CYS A 22 -2.51 -4.68 -4.53
N PHE A 23 -3.80 -4.69 -4.84
CA PHE A 23 -4.73 -5.66 -4.27
C PHE A 23 -4.41 -7.09 -4.68
N VAL A 24 -4.04 -7.30 -5.94
CA VAL A 24 -3.59 -8.61 -6.43
C VAL A 24 -2.34 -9.06 -5.67
N ALA A 25 -1.33 -8.20 -5.54
CA ALA A 25 -0.10 -8.52 -4.81
C ALA A 25 -0.36 -8.90 -3.34
N ILE A 26 -1.26 -8.17 -2.65
CA ILE A 26 -1.64 -8.48 -1.27
C ILE A 26 -2.29 -9.88 -1.19
N MET A 27 -3.24 -10.19 -2.08
CA MET A 27 -3.93 -11.47 -2.09
C MET A 27 -3.02 -12.64 -2.50
N ASP A 28 -2.12 -12.44 -3.48
CA ASP A 28 -1.18 -13.47 -3.94
C ASP A 28 -0.17 -13.87 -2.86
N LEU A 29 0.18 -12.93 -1.98
CA LEU A 29 1.04 -13.16 -0.82
C LEU A 29 0.27 -13.62 0.43
N GLY A 30 -1.02 -13.95 0.29
CA GLY A 30 -1.85 -14.45 1.39
C GLY A 30 -2.27 -13.40 2.42
N GLY A 31 -2.06 -12.12 2.11
CA GLY A 31 -2.52 -11.00 2.93
C GLY A 31 -3.98 -10.65 2.69
N SER A 32 -4.49 -9.77 3.56
CA SER A 32 -5.79 -9.12 3.40
C SER A 32 -5.63 -7.61 3.55
N PHE A 33 -6.63 -6.84 3.13
CA PHE A 33 -6.56 -5.39 3.22
C PHE A 33 -7.92 -4.79 3.57
N GLU A 34 -7.87 -3.64 4.21
CA GLU A 34 -9.01 -2.79 4.51
C GLU A 34 -8.77 -1.40 3.92
N VAL A 35 -9.75 -0.88 3.19
CA VAL A 35 -9.68 0.48 2.62
C VAL A 35 -10.21 1.45 3.67
N GLU A 36 -9.32 2.24 4.27
CA GLU A 36 -9.71 3.26 5.26
C GLU A 36 -10.21 4.54 4.59
N GLU A 37 -9.53 4.96 3.52
CA GLU A 37 -9.89 6.17 2.80
C GLU A 37 -9.61 6.00 1.31
N PHE A 38 -10.54 6.47 0.49
CA PHE A 38 -10.34 6.55 -0.94
C PHE A 38 -10.87 7.88 -1.47
N ARG A 39 -9.97 8.69 -2.01
CA ARG A 39 -10.25 9.97 -2.65
C ARG A 39 -9.85 9.90 -4.11
N VAL A 40 -10.86 9.90 -4.96
CA VAL A 40 -10.67 10.02 -6.41
C VAL A 40 -10.54 11.50 -6.75
N GLY A 41 -9.46 11.87 -7.44
CA GLY A 41 -9.32 13.21 -8.00
C GLY A 41 -10.49 13.51 -8.94
N ARG A 42 -11.11 14.68 -8.82
CA ARG A 42 -12.31 15.03 -9.61
C ARG A 42 -11.97 15.49 -11.01
N THR A 43 -10.67 15.65 -11.29
CA THR A 43 -10.11 16.20 -12.51
C THR A 43 -8.86 15.44 -12.91
N GLU A 44 -8.51 15.39 -14.20
CA GLU A 44 -7.37 14.65 -14.77
C GLU A 44 -6.00 15.03 -14.17
N VAL A 45 -5.92 16.19 -13.51
CA VAL A 45 -4.72 16.73 -12.84
C VAL A 45 -4.70 16.51 -11.33
N GLU A 46 -5.81 16.08 -10.73
CA GLU A 46 -5.86 15.79 -9.30
C GLU A 46 -5.40 14.35 -9.05
N ALA A 47 -4.30 14.21 -8.31
CA ALA A 47 -3.84 12.91 -7.85
C ALA A 47 -4.93 12.23 -7.01
N SER A 48 -5.21 10.98 -7.32
CA SER A 48 -6.01 10.12 -6.47
C SER A 48 -5.18 9.72 -5.25
N TYR A 49 -5.88 9.50 -4.14
CA TYR A 49 -5.28 9.13 -2.87
C TYR A 49 -6.08 7.96 -2.27
N ALA A 50 -5.38 6.96 -1.76
CA ALA A 50 -5.97 5.86 -1.02
C ALA A 50 -5.14 5.55 0.22
N ARG A 51 -5.82 5.29 1.34
CA ARG A 51 -5.21 4.79 2.56
C ARG A 51 -5.74 3.40 2.85
N LEU A 52 -4.83 2.45 3.02
CA LEU A 52 -5.13 1.04 3.17
C LEU A 52 -4.46 0.51 4.43
N THR A 53 -5.12 -0.36 5.15
CA THR A 53 -4.51 -1.19 6.18
C THR A 53 -4.29 -2.58 5.61
N VAL A 54 -3.05 -3.01 5.51
CA VAL A 54 -2.68 -4.36 5.08
C VAL A 54 -2.54 -5.24 6.32
N LEU A 55 -3.13 -6.43 6.28
CA LEU A 55 -3.06 -7.43 7.33
C LEU A 55 -2.41 -8.70 6.80
N ALA A 56 -1.61 -9.34 7.65
CA ALA A 56 -0.99 -10.64 7.36
C ALA A 56 -0.88 -11.49 8.63
N ASP A 57 -0.75 -12.80 8.47
CA ASP A 57 -0.64 -13.74 9.59
C ASP A 57 0.72 -13.66 10.32
N THR A 58 1.77 -13.21 9.62
CA THR A 58 3.12 -13.05 10.17
C THR A 58 3.79 -11.74 9.73
N GLU A 59 4.78 -11.28 10.52
CA GLU A 59 5.61 -10.11 10.14
C GLU A 59 6.41 -10.32 8.85
N GLU A 60 6.77 -11.56 8.53
CA GLU A 60 7.51 -11.88 7.31
C GLU A 60 6.63 -11.69 6.07
N ASP A 61 5.40 -12.18 6.13
CA ASP A 61 4.40 -11.97 5.08
C ASP A 61 4.10 -10.48 4.92
N LEU A 62 3.88 -9.77 6.03
CA LEU A 62 3.63 -8.33 6.01
C LEU A 62 4.80 -7.55 5.39
N ARG A 63 6.04 -7.93 5.70
CA ARG A 63 7.23 -7.32 5.08
C ARG A 63 7.27 -7.56 3.58
N SER A 64 7.01 -8.79 3.15
CA SER A 64 6.98 -9.16 1.72
C SER A 64 5.90 -8.39 0.97
N ILE A 65 4.69 -8.30 1.54
CA ILE A 65 3.58 -7.54 0.96
C ILE A 65 3.93 -6.06 0.84
N VAL A 66 4.41 -5.44 1.93
CA VAL A 66 4.77 -4.01 1.89
C VAL A 66 5.91 -3.74 0.90
N HIS A 67 6.85 -4.68 0.73
CA HIS A 67 7.92 -4.57 -0.25
C HIS A 67 7.39 -4.60 -1.70
N GLU A 68 6.47 -5.52 -2.01
CA GLU A 68 5.81 -5.56 -3.32
C GLU A 68 4.97 -4.31 -3.58
N LEU A 69 4.24 -3.82 -2.58
CA LEU A 69 3.46 -2.59 -2.68
C LEU A 69 4.36 -1.37 -2.97
N HIS A 70 5.54 -1.30 -2.35
CA HIS A 70 6.56 -0.28 -2.61
C HIS A 70 7.02 -0.27 -4.07
N GLN A 71 7.30 -1.44 -4.64
CA GLN A 71 7.71 -1.58 -6.04
C GLN A 71 6.60 -1.16 -7.02
N ASN A 72 5.34 -1.30 -6.61
CA ASN A 72 4.17 -0.86 -7.36
C ASN A 72 3.84 0.63 -7.15
N GLY A 73 4.62 1.37 -6.34
CA GLY A 73 4.44 2.81 -6.12
C GLY A 73 3.61 3.19 -4.89
N ALA A 74 3.32 2.25 -4.00
CA ALA A 74 2.73 2.54 -2.68
C ALA A 74 3.80 3.02 -1.69
N ASN A 75 3.51 4.07 -0.93
CA ASN A 75 4.38 4.53 0.13
C ASN A 75 3.76 4.22 1.51
N PRO A 76 4.55 3.83 2.53
CA PRO A 76 4.07 3.66 3.88
C PRO A 76 3.63 5.02 4.44
N SER A 77 2.49 5.04 5.13
CA SER A 77 1.89 6.27 5.66
C SER A 77 2.73 6.95 6.75
N HIS A 78 3.59 6.15 7.37
CA HIS A 78 4.66 6.62 8.23
C HIS A 78 5.99 6.24 7.56
N PRO A 79 6.59 7.12 6.74
CA PRO A 79 8.00 7.00 6.44
C PRO A 79 8.73 7.20 7.78
N VAL A 80 9.07 6.10 8.45
CA VAL A 80 10.13 6.15 9.44
C VAL A 80 11.40 6.49 8.66
N ASP A 81 12.10 7.55 9.07
CA ASP A 81 13.41 7.86 8.51
C ASP A 81 14.25 6.58 8.51
N ALA A 82 14.84 6.24 7.35
CA ALA A 82 15.78 5.13 7.28
C ALA A 82 16.97 5.48 8.19
N SER A 83 17.13 4.75 9.30
CA SER A 83 18.38 4.81 10.06
C SER A 83 19.47 4.12 9.25
N LEU A 84 20.49 4.90 8.89
CA LEU A 84 21.75 4.39 8.37
C LEU A 84 22.58 3.91 9.57
N ASP A 85 22.72 2.60 9.73
CA ASP A 85 23.76 2.03 10.57
C ASP A 85 25.11 2.08 9.83
N PRO A 86 26.21 2.48 10.50
CA PRO A 86 27.53 2.75 9.89
C PRO A 86 28.30 1.50 9.45
#